data_AF-A0A1F6H702-F1
#
_entry.id   AF-A0A1F6H702-F1
#
_cell.length_a   1.000
_cell.length_b   1.000
_cell.length_c   1.000
_cell.angle_alpha   90.00
_cell.angle_beta   90.00
_cell.angle_gamma   90.00
#
_symmetry.space_group_name_H-M   'P 1'
#
loop_
_entity.id
_entity.type
_entity.pdbx_description
1 polymer ?
#
loop_
_entity_poly.entity_id
_entity_poly.type
_entity_poly.pdbx_seq_one_letter_code
_entity_poly.pdbx_strand_id
1 'polypeptide(L)'
;MKILFVRSAERELLRLNRTLGKRIIRQIGLLKNNPYSLNSQKLEGGNGYRVRVGNYRIIYTVNKLNKTVLIIKIGHRREIYR
;
A
#
# COMPACT_ATOMS: atom_id res chain seq x y z
N MET A 1 4.38 4.63 12.89
CA MET A 1 5.41 4.21 11.91
C MET A 1 5.69 5.33 10.91
N LYS A 2 6.81 5.33 10.19
CA LYS A 2 7.07 6.25 9.06
C LYS A 2 6.58 5.59 7.77
N ILE A 3 5.85 6.33 6.94
CA ILE A 3 5.46 5.86 5.60
C ILE A 3 6.54 6.31 4.62
N LEU A 4 7.01 5.37 3.80
CA LEU A 4 7.92 5.60 2.70
C LEU A 4 7.29 5.09 1.41
N PHE A 5 7.67 5.67 0.28
CA PHE A 5 7.23 5.24 -1.04
C PHE A 5 8.45 4.92 -1.89
N VAL A 6 8.37 3.87 -2.70
CA VAL A 6 9.25 3.76 -3.87
C VAL A 6 8.76 4.75 -4.94
N ARG A 7 9.69 5.19 -5.79
CA ARG A 7 9.41 6.20 -6.83
C ARG A 7 8.32 5.76 -7.83
N SER A 8 8.14 4.46 -8.08
CA SER A 8 7.04 3.95 -8.91
C SER A 8 5.68 4.13 -8.22
N ALA A 9 5.57 3.74 -6.95
CA ALA A 9 4.33 3.85 -6.17
C ALA A 9 3.87 5.29 -6.00
N GLU A 10 4.79 6.23 -5.81
CA GLU A 10 4.47 7.65 -5.76
C GLU A 10 3.87 8.14 -7.10
N ARG A 11 4.50 7.77 -8.23
CA ARG A 11 3.97 8.11 -9.57
C ARG A 11 2.61 7.47 -9.84
N GLU A 12 2.42 6.22 -9.40
CA GLU A 12 1.14 5.53 -9.50
C GLU A 12 0.04 6.26 -8.71
N LEU A 13 0.34 6.70 -7.48
CA LEU A 13 -0.59 7.47 -6.66
C LEU A 13 -0.97 8.82 -7.31
N LEU A 14 0.02 9.53 -7.85
CA LEU A 14 -0.18 10.83 -8.50
C LEU A 14 -1.02 10.75 -9.78
N ARG A 15 -1.05 9.59 -10.46
CA ARG A 15 -1.88 9.35 -11.65
C ARG A 15 -3.34 9.07 -11.32
N LEU A 16 -3.69 8.80 -10.06
CA LEU A 16 -5.06 8.52 -9.68
C LEU A 16 -5.89 9.80 -9.67
N ASN A 17 -7.18 9.67 -10.00
CA ASN A 17 -8.10 10.79 -9.83
C ASN A 17 -8.19 11.21 -8.35
N ARG A 18 -8.59 12.46 -8.11
CA ARG A 18 -8.60 13.07 -6.77
C ARG A 18 -9.37 12.26 -5.73
N THR A 19 -10.52 11.71 -6.10
CA THR A 19 -11.38 10.92 -5.19
C THR A 19 -10.71 9.62 -4.78
N LEU A 20 -10.15 8.88 -5.74
CA LEU A 20 -9.44 7.64 -5.47
C LEU A 20 -8.13 7.89 -4.71
N GLY A 21 -7.35 8.88 -5.10
CA GLY A 21 -6.11 9.26 -4.42
C GLY A 21 -6.34 9.57 -2.94
N LYS A 22 -7.40 10.31 -2.61
CA LYS A 22 -7.80 10.56 -1.20
C LYS A 22 -8.11 9.27 -0.44
N ARG A 23 -8.83 8.32 -1.06
CA ARG A 23 -9.14 7.02 -0.43
C ARG A 23 -7.87 6.20 -0.17
N ILE A 24 -6.95 6.18 -1.13
CA ILE A 24 -5.66 5.49 -1.00
C ILE A 24 -4.82 6.12 0.13
N ILE A 25 -4.68 7.45 0.16
CA ILE A 25 -3.93 8.15 1.20
C ILE A 25 -4.53 7.87 2.59
N ARG A 26 -5.86 7.91 2.73
CA ARG A 26 -6.53 7.55 3.99
C ARG A 26 -6.17 6.13 4.41
N GLN A 27 -6.21 5.16 3.48
CA GLN A 27 -5.85 3.78 3.81
C GLN A 27 -4.38 3.65 4.23
N ILE A 28 -3.46 4.33 3.55
CA ILE A 28 -2.03 4.35 3.90
C ILE A 28 -1.83 4.96 5.29
N GLY A 29 -2.59 6.00 5.63
CA GLY A 29 -2.59 6.59 6.97
C GLY A 29 -2.95 5.60 8.08
N LEU A 30 -3.89 4.68 7.82
CA LEU A 30 -4.26 3.63 8.78
C LEU A 30 -3.11 2.62 9.01
N LEU A 31 -2.32 2.33 7.98
CA LEU A 31 -1.15 1.44 8.09
C LEU A 31 -0.09 2.00 9.05
N LYS A 32 -0.07 3.31 9.29
CA LYS A 32 0.85 3.95 10.26
C LYS A 32 0.67 3.41 11.68
N ASN A 33 -0.58 3.11 12.04
CA ASN A 33 -1.01 2.71 13.38
C ASN A 33 -1.10 1.20 13.49
N ASN A 34 -1.68 0.54 12.49
CA ASN A 34 -1.77 -0.91 12.45
C ASN A 34 -1.45 -1.44 11.05
N PRO A 35 -0.18 -1.74 10.74
CA PRO A 35 0.23 -2.24 9.43
C PRO A 35 -0.21 -3.68 9.17
N TYR A 36 -0.79 -4.39 10.14
CA TYR A 36 -1.26 -5.77 10.01
C TYR A 36 -2.78 -5.87 10.24
N SER A 37 -3.54 -4.84 9.87
CA SER A 37 -4.99 -4.80 10.00
C SER A 37 -5.69 -5.98 9.32
N LEU A 38 -6.95 -6.29 9.68
CA LEU A 38 -7.72 -7.39 9.08
C LEU A 38 -7.85 -7.32 7.55
N ASN A 39 -7.80 -6.11 6.98
CA ASN A 39 -7.85 -5.92 5.53
C ASN A 39 -6.49 -6.13 4.83
N SER A 40 -5.44 -6.38 5.61
CA SER A 40 -4.08 -6.63 5.15
C SER A 40 -3.84 -8.13 5.08
N GLN A 41 -3.55 -8.62 3.88
CA GLN A 41 -3.19 -10.02 3.66
C GLN A 41 -1.71 -10.13 3.34
N LYS A 42 -1.02 -11.10 3.94
CA LYS A 42 0.36 -11.41 3.57
C LYS A 42 0.40 -11.93 2.13
N LEU A 43 1.41 -11.54 1.37
CA LEU A 43 1.66 -12.09 0.04
C LEU A 43 2.31 -13.47 0.18
N GLU A 44 1.93 -14.39 -0.71
CA GLU A 44 2.58 -15.69 -0.82
C GLU A 44 4.03 -15.51 -1.31
N GLY A 45 4.94 -16.31 -0.76
CA GLY A 45 6.35 -16.32 -1.17
C GLY A 45 7.20 -15.11 -0.73
N GLY A 46 6.70 -14.23 0.16
CA GLY A 46 7.50 -13.08 0.59
C GLY A 46 7.07 -12.39 1.89
N ASN A 47 7.79 -11.32 2.24
CA ASN A 47 7.55 -10.48 3.42
C ASN A 47 6.64 -9.27 3.16
N GLY A 48 5.97 -9.25 2.00
CA GLY A 48 5.05 -8.20 1.59
C GLY A 48 3.62 -8.45 2.08
N TYR A 49 2.84 -7.38 2.12
CA TYR A 49 1.43 -7.36 2.44
C TYR A 49 0.68 -6.62 1.35
N ARG A 50 -0.59 -6.96 1.18
CA ARG A 50 -1.53 -6.25 0.33
C ARG A 50 -2.73 -5.78 1.14
N VAL A 51 -3.19 -4.56 0.86
CA VAL A 51 -4.49 -4.07 1.35
C VAL A 51 -5.36 -3.61 0.19
N ARG A 52 -6.66 -3.92 0.26
CA ARG A 52 -7.62 -3.61 -0.79
C ARG A 52 -8.28 -2.25 -0.53
N VAL A 53 -8.38 -1.42 -1.58
CA VAL A 53 -9.14 -0.16 -1.57
C VAL A 53 -10.04 -0.14 -2.80
N GLY A 54 -11.29 -0.58 -2.65
CA GLY A 54 -12.22 -0.73 -3.78
C GLY A 54 -11.68 -1.70 -4.83
N ASN A 55 -11.40 -1.19 -6.04
CA ASN A 55 -10.80 -1.97 -7.12
C ASN A 55 -9.28 -1.88 -7.20
N TYR A 56 -8.63 -1.19 -6.28
CA TYR A 56 -7.18 -1.03 -6.21
C TYR A 56 -6.58 -1.86 -5.08
N ARG A 57 -5.30 -2.18 -5.20
CA ARG A 57 -4.50 -2.77 -4.13
C ARG A 57 -3.27 -1.91 -3.86
N ILE A 58 -2.89 -1.86 -2.60
CA ILE A 58 -1.65 -1.26 -2.12
C ILE A 58 -0.78 -2.42 -1.65
N ILE A 59 0.38 -2.60 -2.27
CA ILE A 59 1.41 -3.55 -1.83
C ILE A 59 2.43 -2.79 -1.00
N TYR A 60 2.78 -3.33 0.15
CA TYR A 60 3.75 -2.74 1.05
C TYR A 60 4.54 -3.78 1.84
N THR A 61 5.67 -3.36 2.39
CA THR A 61 6.43 -4.14 3.38
C THR A 61 6.51 -3.37 4.70
N VAL A 62 6.79 -4.11 5.78
CA VAL A 62 6.87 -3.55 7.12
C VAL A 62 8.23 -3.88 7.69
N ASN A 63 9.01 -2.85 8.03
CA ASN A 63 10.26 -2.99 8.77
C ASN A 63 10.01 -2.60 10.23
N LYS A 64 9.96 -3.59 11.11
CA LYS A 64 9.70 -3.40 12.54
C LYS A 64 10.84 -2.66 13.25
N LEU A 65 12.10 -2.97 12.90
CA LEU A 65 13.29 -2.35 13.49
C LEU A 65 13.30 -0.83 13.24
N ASN A 66 13.09 -0.45 11.97
CA ASN A 66 13.10 0.96 11.57
C ASN A 66 11.74 1.65 11.74
N LYS A 67 10.73 0.93 12.25
CA LYS A 67 9.34 1.38 12.37
C LYS A 67 8.79 1.99 11.08
N THR A 68 9.11 1.39 9.93
CA THR A 68 8.71 1.90 8.60
C THR A 68 7.74 0.98 7.88
N VAL A 69 6.85 1.58 7.10
CA VAL A 69 6.01 0.92 6.10
C VAL A 69 6.44 1.46 4.74
N LEU A 70 6.95 0.58 3.88
CA LEU A 70 7.36 0.94 2.52
C LEU A 70 6.26 0.55 1.53
N ILE A 71 5.65 1.53 0.89
CA ILE A 71 4.68 1.32 -0.18
C ILE A 71 5.44 1.00 -1.47
N ILE A 72 5.19 -0.19 -2.02
CA ILE A 72 5.92 -0.76 -3.16
C ILE A 72 5.14 -0.57 -4.47
N LYS A 73 3.82 -0.76 -4.44
CA LYS A 73 2.96 -0.66 -5.63
C LYS A 73 1.54 -0.24 -5.25
N ILE A 74 0.94 0.63 -6.03
CA ILE A 74 -0.46 1.02 -5.98
C ILE A 74 -1.04 0.79 -7.38
N GLY A 75 -1.94 -0.17 -7.52
CA GLY A 75 -2.42 -0.56 -8.84
C GLY A 75 -3.83 -1.09 -8.83
N HIS A 76 -4.48 -1.06 -9.99
CA HIS A 76 -5.78 -1.66 -10.14
C HIS A 76 -5.68 -3.19 -9.97
N ARG A 77 -6.76 -3.83 -9.52
CA ARG A 77 -6.75 -5.28 -9.21
C ARG A 77 -6.32 -6.18 -10.38
N ARG A 78 -6.44 -5.66 -11.62
CA ARG A 78 -6.07 -6.33 -12.87
C ARG A 78 -4.58 -6.19 -13.24
N GLU A 79 -3.87 -5.27 -12.61
CA GLU A 79 -2.48 -4.87 -12.95
C GLU A 79 -1.45 -5.31 -11.89
N ILE A 80 -1.94 -5.81 -10.75
CA ILE A 80 -1.10 -6.17 -9.60
C ILE A 80 -0.46 -7.57 -9.78
N TYR A 81 -1.03 -8.43 -10.62
CA TYR A 81 -0.52 -9.79 -10.91
C TYR A 81 -0.05 -9.95 -12.36
N ARG A 82 0.11 -8.83 -13.07
CA ARG A 82 0.84 -8.81 -14.34
C ARG A 82 2.26 -8.33 -14.08
#